data_AF-A0A0A1ZAK4-F1
#
_entry.id   AF-A0A0A1ZAK4-F1
#
_cell.length_a   1.000
_cell.length_b   1.000
_cell.length_c   1.000
_cell.angle_alpha   90.00
_cell.angle_beta   90.00
_cell.angle_gamma   90.00
#
_symmetry.space_group_name_H-M   'P 1'
#
loop_
_entity.id
_entity.type
_entity.pdbx_description
1 polymer ?
#
loop_
_entity_poly.entity_id
_entity_poly.type
_entity_poly.pdbx_seq_one_letter_code
_entity_poly.pdbx_strand_id
1 'polypeptide(L)' 'MWLTDLGAVKDVNNPSKWYLLLSNWNATIIFEQEDLVVIWESEGQETKRLFSYCINREDVENAILQGP' A
#
# COMPACT_ATOMS: atom_id res chain seq x y z
N MET A 1 -12.68 -1.04 -6.70
CA MET A 1 -11.85 -1.80 -5.74
C MET A 1 -11.15 -0.75 -4.93
N TRP A 2 -11.10 -0.91 -3.62
CA TRP A 2 -10.76 0.15 -2.70
C TRP A 2 -9.42 0.85 -2.91
N LEU A 3 -8.39 0.11 -3.31
CA LEU A 3 -7.09 0.69 -3.70
C LEU A 3 -7.18 1.59 -4.94
N THR A 4 -8.05 1.24 -5.90
CA THR A 4 -8.31 2.08 -7.07
C THR A 4 -8.99 3.39 -6.67
N ASP A 5 -9.87 3.35 -5.67
CA ASP A 5 -10.53 4.54 -5.13
C ASP A 5 -9.52 5.48 -4.43
N LEU A 6 -8.42 4.94 -3.90
CA LEU A 6 -7.28 5.70 -3.37
C LEU A 6 -6.35 6.27 -4.46
N GLY A 7 -6.58 5.94 -5.73
CA GLY A 7 -5.68 6.31 -6.84
C GLY A 7 -4.50 5.35 -7.03
N ALA A 8 -4.49 4.19 -6.37
CA ALA A 8 -3.48 3.18 -6.60
C ALA A 8 -3.72 2.45 -7.93
N VAL A 9 -2.62 2.19 -8.64
CA VAL A 9 -2.59 1.52 -9.94
C VAL A 9 -2.09 0.09 -9.76
N LYS A 10 -2.82 -0.86 -10.33
CA LYS A 10 -2.45 -2.28 -10.30
C LYS A 10 -1.26 -2.54 -11.22
N ASP A 11 -0.31 -3.36 -10.77
CA ASP A 11 0.80 -3.83 -11.59
C ASP A 11 0.28 -4.77 -12.70
N VAL A 12 0.80 -4.60 -13.91
CA VAL A 12 0.38 -5.37 -15.10
C VAL A 12 0.93 -6.80 -15.08
N ASN A 13 2.10 -7.01 -14.46
CA ASN A 13 2.77 -8.31 -14.37
C ASN A 13 2.37 -9.07 -13.10
N ASN A 14 2.07 -8.36 -12.01
CA ASN A 14 1.76 -8.95 -10.71
C ASN A 14 0.41 -8.45 -10.16
N PRO A 15 -0.68 -9.24 -10.26
CA PRO A 15 -2.00 -8.79 -9.85
C PRO A 15 -2.14 -8.54 -8.34
N SER A 16 -1.22 -9.08 -7.53
CA SER A 16 -1.15 -8.82 -6.09
C SER A 16 -0.42 -7.52 -5.76
N LYS A 17 0.20 -6.86 -6.72
CA LYS A 17 1.01 -5.65 -6.50
C LYS A 17 0.29 -4.41 -7.02
N TRP A 18 0.33 -3.37 -6.23
CA TRP A 18 -0.29 -2.08 -6.50
C TRP A 18 0.68 -0.96 -6.15
N TYR A 19 0.61 0.14 -6.87
CA TYR A 19 1.42 1.33 -6.66
C TYR A 19 0.53 2.53 -6.43
N LEU A 20 0.79 3.25 -5.34
CA LEU A 20 0.17 4.51 -5.02
C LEU A 20 1.25 5.59 -5.15
N LEU A 21 1.08 6.51 -6.09
CA LEU A 21 2.00 7.63 -6.25
C LEU A 21 1.31 8.91 -5.76
N LEU A 22 1.88 9.51 -4.73
CA LEU A 22 1.47 10.81 -4.22
C LEU A 22 2.60 11.82 -4.43
N SER A 23 2.29 13.10 -4.26
CA SER A 23 3.21 14.17 -4.68
C SER A 23 4.53 14.21 -3.90
N ASN A 24 4.54 13.69 -2.67
CA ASN A 24 5.66 13.73 -1.73
C ASN A 24 6.23 12.35 -1.37
N TRP A 25 5.48 11.28 -1.63
CA TRP A 25 5.90 9.91 -1.37
C TRP A 25 5.21 8.94 -2.31
N ASN A 26 5.76 7.74 -2.44
CA ASN A 26 5.11 6.64 -3.13
C ASN A 26 4.90 5.47 -2.17
N ALA A 27 3.90 4.63 -2.43
CA ALA A 27 3.70 3.40 -1.69
C ALA A 27 3.50 2.22 -2.65
N THR A 28 4.15 1.12 -2.33
CA THR A 28 3.97 -0.17 -2.97
C THR A 28 3.19 -1.07 -2.03
N ILE A 29 2.05 -1.57 -2.50
CA ILE A 29 1.12 -2.39 -1.74
C ILE A 29 1.11 -3.78 -2.36
N ILE A 30 1.40 -4.80 -1.57
CA ILE A 30 1.53 -6.19 -2.03
C ILE A 30 0.62 -7.07 -1.16
N PHE A 31 -0.32 -7.75 -1.80
CA PHE A 31 -1.15 -8.77 -1.18
C PHE A 31 -0.41 -10.09 -1.14
N GLU A 32 0.10 -10.45 0.04
CA GLU A 32 0.65 -11.78 0.31
C GLU A 32 -0.45 -12.70 0.86
N GLN A 33 -0.15 -13.99 1.08
CA GLN A 33 -1.15 -14.96 1.56
C GLN A 33 -1.61 -14.68 3.00
N GLU A 34 -0.71 -14.22 3.86
CA GLU A 34 -0.96 -14.08 5.30
C GLU A 34 -1.08 -12.61 5.75
N ASP A 35 -0.45 -11.70 5.02
CA ASP A 35 -0.41 -10.27 5.34
C ASP A 35 -0.54 -9.39 4.08
N LEU A 36 -0.90 -8.14 4.30
CA LEU A 36 -0.73 -7.06 3.35
C LEU A 36 0.57 -6.33 3.65
N VAL A 37 1.46 -6.28 2.68
CA VAL A 37 2.72 -5.53 2.80
C VAL A 37 2.52 -4.16 2.19
N VAL A 38 2.84 -3.11 2.93
CA VAL A 38 2.88 -1.74 2.44
C VAL A 38 4.28 -1.19 2.63
N ILE A 39 4.84 -0.67 1.56
CA ILE A 39 6.20 -0.11 1.52
C ILE A 39 6.05 1.33 1.06
N TRP A 40 6.26 2.29 1.96
CA TRP A 40 6.33 3.70 1.59
C TRP A 40 7.77 4.09 1.30
N GLU A 41 7.95 4.93 0.29
CA GLU A 41 9.22 5.52 -0.05
C GLU A 41 9.05 7.04 -0.12
N SER A 42 9.85 7.76 0.67
CA SER A 42 9.84 9.21 0.75
C SER A 42 11.27 9.72 0.91
N GLU A 43 11.69 10.65 0.05
CA GLU A 43 13.02 11.30 0.13
C GLU A 43 14.21 10.33 0.28
N GLY A 44 14.11 9.14 -0.32
CA GLY A 44 15.15 8.11 -0.26
C GLY A 44 15.13 7.25 1.02
N GLN A 45 14.14 7.42 1.89
CA GLN A 45 13.87 6.51 3.01
C GLN A 45 12.70 5.58 2.67
N GLU A 46 12.92 4.29 2.89
CA GLU A 46 11.91 3.26 2.75
C GLU A 46 11.38 2.85 4.13
N THR A 47 10.06 2.89 4.30
CA THR A 47 9.37 2.37 5.48
C THR A 47 8.49 1.21 5.06
N LYS A 48 8.73 0.03 5.63
CA LYS A 48 7.93 -1.17 5.37
C LYS A 48 7.07 -1.52 6.57
N ARG A 49 5.79 -1.79 6.34
CA ARG A 49 4.85 -2.28 7.35
C ARG A 49 4.06 -3.47 6.84
N LEU A 50 3.78 -4.38 7.76
CA LEU A 50 2.95 -5.55 7.55
C LEU A 50 1.61 -5.32 8.26
N PHE A 51 0.52 -5.54 7.55
CA PHE A 51 -0.83 -5.51 8.10
C PHE A 51 -1.42 -6.90 7.98
N SER A 52 -1.68 -7.54 9.11
CA SER A 52 -2.36 -8.82 9.10
C SER A 52 -3.82 -8.63 8.68
N TYR A 53 -4.36 -9.59 7.92
CA TYR A 53 -5.74 -9.54 7.42
C TYR A 53 -6.82 -9.57 8.52
N CYS A 54 -6.42 -9.77 9.78
CA CYS A 54 -7.28 -9.63 10.95
C CYS A 54 -7.61 -8.16 11.30
N ILE A 55 -6.92 -7.18 10.69
CA ILE A 55 -7.17 -5.75 10.88
C ILE A 55 -8.28 -5.29 9.92
N ASN A 56 -9.12 -4.34 10.36
CA ASN A 56 -10.16 -3.81 9.50
C ASN A 56 -9.56 -3.12 8.28
N ARG A 57 -10.23 -3.27 7.15
CA ARG A 57 -9.86 -2.59 5.91
C ARG A 57 -9.74 -1.07 6.10
N GLU A 58 -10.65 -0.44 6.83
CA GLU A 58 -10.63 1.01 7.06
C GLU A 58 -9.38 1.48 7.83
N ASP A 59 -8.94 0.69 8.81
CA ASP A 59 -7.69 0.96 9.55
C ASP A 59 -6.47 0.85 8.62
N VAL A 60 -6.46 -0.14 7.73
CA VAL A 60 -5.42 -0.31 6.71
C VAL A 60 -5.43 0.83 5.69
N GLU A 61 -6.59 1.22 5.20
CA GLU A 61 -6.77 2.36 4.27
C GLU A 61 -6.23 3.66 4.88
N ASN A 62 -6.64 3.96 6.11
CA ASN A 62 -6.19 5.13 6.83
C ASN A 62 -4.67 5.11 7.05
N ALA A 63 -4.10 3.96 7.40
CA ALA A 63 -2.65 3.83 7.57
C ALA A 63 -1.89 4.03 6.25
N ILE A 64 -2.37 3.45 5.13
CA ILE A 64 -1.81 3.67 3.79
C ILE A 64 -1.80 5.16 3.44
N LEU A 65 -2.92 5.86 3.68
CA LEU A 65 -3.08 7.28 3.40
C LEU A 65 -2.27 8.20 4.32
N GLN A 66 -1.99 7.79 5.55
CA GLN A 66 -1.15 8.57 6.46
C GLN A 66 0.28 8.73 5.94
N GLY A 67 0.80 7.73 5.22
CA GLY A 67 2.17 7.78 4.70
C GLY A 67 3.21 7.25 5.70
N PRO A 68 4.51 7.38 5.37
CA PRO A 68 5.63 7.00 6.23
C PRO A 68 5.77 7.86 7.49
#